data_AF-A0A2V8P939-F1
#
_entry.id   AF-A0A2V8P939-F1
#
_cell.length_a   1.000
_cell.length_b   1.000
_cell.length_c   1.000
_cell.angle_alpha   90.00
_cell.angle_beta   90.00
_cell.angle_gamma   90.00
#
_symmetry.space_group_name_H-M   'P 1'
#
loop_
_entity.id
_entity.type
_entity.pdbx_description
1 polymer ?
#
loop_
_entity_poly.entity_id
_entity_poly.type
_entity_poly.pdbx_seq_one_letter_code
_entity_poly.pdbx_strand_id
1 'polypeptide(L)'
;MKIKAKSECRWDLVSLGEVMLRLDPGDGRIHTARTFQVWEGGGEYNVARGLRRCFGMHTAIVTALAENPVGRLVQDLIYQGGVDQSHIKWIKYDGVGRSVRNGLNFTERGFGV
;
A
#
# COMPACT_ATOMS: atom_id res chain seq x y z
N MET A 1 -9.69 0.28 30.20
CA MET A 1 -8.66 0.69 29.23
C MET A 1 -8.33 2.16 29.48
N LYS A 2 -7.07 2.53 29.75
CA LYS A 2 -6.66 3.95 29.92
C LYS A 2 -6.33 4.51 28.54
N ILE A 3 -7.19 5.38 28.01
CA ILE A 3 -6.99 6.02 26.70
C ILE A 3 -6.04 7.21 26.89
N LYS A 4 -4.97 7.27 26.10
CA LYS A 4 -4.00 8.37 26.12
C LYS A 4 -4.57 9.62 25.46
N ALA A 5 -4.12 10.81 25.87
CA ALA A 5 -4.45 12.02 25.15
C ALA A 5 -3.80 12.02 23.76
N LYS A 6 -4.40 12.72 22.79
CA LYS A 6 -3.86 12.81 21.42
C LYS A 6 -2.40 13.30 21.39
N SER A 7 -2.06 14.27 22.24
CA SER A 7 -0.70 14.81 22.37
C SER A 7 0.34 13.79 22.85
N GLU A 8 -0.09 12.66 23.40
CA GLU A 8 0.77 11.56 23.85
C GLU A 8 0.84 10.41 22.84
N CYS A 9 0.19 10.54 21.67
CA CYS A 9 0.18 9.55 20.60
C CYS A 9 0.98 10.06 19.40
N ARG A 10 1.89 9.23 18.88
CA ARG A 10 2.66 9.55 17.66
C ARG A 10 1.81 9.49 16.40
N TRP A 11 0.89 8.53 16.32
CA TRP A 11 0.00 8.33 15.18
C TRP A 11 -1.47 8.37 15.64
N ASP A 12 -2.31 8.96 14.81
CA ASP A 12 -3.77 8.92 14.97
C ASP A 12 -4.35 7.56 14.53
N LEU A 13 -3.69 6.87 13.59
CA LEU A 13 -4.06 5.52 13.15
C LEU A 13 -2.82 4.72 12.71
N VAL A 14 -2.75 3.46 13.14
CA VAL A 14 -1.80 2.48 12.62
C VAL A 14 -2.58 1.35 11.99
N SER A 15 -2.24 1.02 10.74
CA SER A 15 -2.80 -0.09 9.99
C SER A 15 -1.78 -1.23 9.88
N LEU A 16 -2.25 -2.47 9.84
CA LEU A 16 -1.44 -3.66 9.58
C LEU A 16 -2.06 -4.38 8.39
N GLY A 17 -1.29 -4.57 7.32
CA GLY A 17 -1.81 -5.21 6.13
C GLY A 17 -0.78 -5.31 5.02
N GLU A 18 -1.16 -6.02 3.95
CA GLU A 18 -0.37 -6.10 2.74
C GLU A 18 -0.57 -4.86 1.87
N VAL A 19 0.52 -4.36 1.29
CA VAL A 19 0.49 -3.36 0.22
C VAL A 19 0.97 -4.01 -1.07
N MET A 20 0.08 -4.11 -2.04
CA MET A 20 0.28 -4.74 -3.34
C MET A 20 0.44 -3.68 -4.44
N LEU A 21 0.99 -4.07 -5.58
CA LEU A 21 0.89 -3.26 -6.80
C LEU A 21 -0.38 -3.59 -7.57
N ARG A 22 -1.23 -2.58 -7.74
CA ARG A 22 -2.43 -2.60 -8.56
C ARG A 22 -2.09 -2.26 -10.01
N LEU A 23 -2.38 -3.21 -10.89
CA LEU A 23 -2.32 -3.05 -12.34
C LEU A 23 -3.72 -2.69 -12.86
N ASP A 24 -3.85 -1.44 -13.29
CA ASP A 24 -5.11 -0.82 -13.69
C ASP A 24 -5.15 -0.62 -15.22
N PRO A 25 -6.08 -1.26 -15.95
CA PRO A 25 -6.23 -1.10 -17.40
C PRO A 25 -6.96 0.19 -17.81
N GLY A 26 -7.30 1.08 -16.86
CA GLY A 26 -8.10 2.27 -17.10
C GLY A 26 -9.55 1.90 -17.46
N ASP A 27 -10.08 2.52 -18.52
CA ASP A 27 -11.41 2.18 -19.05
C ASP A 27 -11.42 0.90 -19.92
N GLY A 28 -10.25 0.29 -20.14
CA GLY A 28 -10.11 -0.96 -20.90
C GLY A 28 -10.49 -2.19 -20.09
N ARG A 29 -10.76 -3.30 -20.80
CA ARG A 29 -10.98 -4.62 -20.18
C ARG A 29 -9.66 -5.36 -19.98
N ILE A 30 -9.52 -6.08 -18.86
CA ILE A 30 -8.30 -6.81 -18.50
C ILE A 30 -7.86 -7.80 -19.58
N HIS A 31 -8.82 -8.49 -20.24
CA HIS A 31 -8.52 -9.50 -21.26
C HIS A 31 -7.96 -8.92 -22.57
N THR A 32 -8.20 -7.64 -22.86
CA THR A 32 -7.72 -6.96 -24.07
C THR A 32 -6.66 -5.90 -23.78
N ALA A 33 -6.42 -5.55 -22.52
CA ALA A 33 -5.44 -4.53 -22.16
C ALA A 33 -4.03 -4.89 -22.66
N ARG A 34 -3.31 -3.88 -23.14
CA ARG A 34 -1.89 -3.95 -23.53
C ARG A 34 -1.01 -2.99 -22.75
N THR A 35 -1.65 -2.13 -21.93
CA THR A 35 -1.01 -1.14 -21.08
C THR A 35 -1.73 -1.14 -19.74
N PHE A 36 -0.97 -1.00 -18.66
CA PHE A 36 -1.50 -0.87 -17.32
C PHE A 36 -0.86 0.33 -16.65
N GLN A 37 -1.66 1.10 -15.93
CA GLN A 37 -1.17 2.06 -14.95
C GLN A 37 -0.92 1.32 -13.63
N VAL A 38 0.13 1.70 -12.92
CA VAL A 38 0.55 1.01 -11.70
C VAL A 38 0.30 1.92 -10.50
N TRP A 39 -0.38 1.38 -9.50
CA TRP A 39 -0.69 2.06 -8.25
C TRP A 39 -0.42 1.15 -7.07
N GLU A 40 -0.32 1.71 -5.87
CA GLU A 40 -0.38 0.94 -4.64
C GLU A 40 -1.83 0.58 -4.30
N GLY A 41 -2.03 -0.59 -3.71
CA GLY A 41 -3.32 -1.05 -3.24
C GLY A 41 -3.19 -1.86 -1.95
N GLY A 42 -4.27 -1.91 -1.17
CA GLY A 42 -4.33 -2.65 0.08
C GLY A 42 -5.47 -2.08 0.92
N GLY A 43 -6.34 -2.94 1.48
CA GLY A 43 -7.55 -2.47 2.17
C GLY A 43 -7.22 -1.56 3.34
N GLU A 44 -6.33 -2.03 4.21
CA GLU A 44 -5.91 -1.31 5.41
C GLU A 44 -5.05 -0.09 5.08
N TYR A 45 -4.18 -0.21 4.07
CA TYR A 45 -3.39 0.91 3.57
C TYR A 45 -4.26 2.03 2.99
N ASN A 46 -5.32 1.69 2.24
CA ASN A 46 -6.23 2.68 1.65
C ASN A 46 -6.93 3.52 2.73
N VAL A 47 -7.27 2.92 3.88
CA VAL A 47 -7.80 3.65 5.04
C VAL A 47 -6.76 4.61 5.61
N ALA A 48 -5.52 4.14 5.85
CA ALA A 48 -4.45 4.98 6.37
C ALA A 48 -4.08 6.15 5.43
N ARG A 49 -4.04 5.88 4.11
CA ARG A 49 -3.79 6.89 3.07
C ARG A 49 -4.94 7.90 2.98
N GLY A 50 -6.19 7.44 3.03
CA GLY A 50 -7.37 8.31 3.01
C GLY A 50 -7.39 9.27 4.19
N LEU A 51 -7.17 8.76 5.42
CA LEU A 51 -7.09 9.61 6.62
C LEU A 51 -5.93 10.61 6.56
N ARG A 52 -4.78 10.21 6.01
CA ARG A 52 -3.65 11.11 5.82
C ARG A 52 -3.95 12.22 4.82
N ARG A 53 -4.42 11.86 3.62
CA ARG A 53 -4.55 12.79 2.48
C ARG A 53 -5.80 13.67 2.56
N CYS A 54 -6.91 13.13 3.07
CA CYS A 54 -8.18 13.87 3.12
C CYS A 54 -8.39 14.61 4.44
N PHE A 55 -7.80 14.13 5.55
CA PHE A 55 -8.06 14.66 6.89
C PHE A 55 -6.81 15.13 7.64
N GLY A 56 -5.62 15.07 7.01
CA GLY A 56 -4.37 15.56 7.60
C GLY A 56 -3.86 14.78 8.81
N MET A 57 -4.44 13.61 9.09
CA MET A 57 -4.07 12.78 10.25
C MET A 57 -2.66 12.19 10.10
N HIS A 58 -1.99 11.90 11.21
CA HIS A 58 -0.71 11.20 11.22
C HIS A 58 -0.97 9.69 11.22
N THR A 59 -0.79 9.03 10.08
CA THR A 59 -1.05 7.59 9.94
C THR A 59 0.22 6.80 9.65
N ALA A 60 0.22 5.52 10.00
CA ALA A 60 1.30 4.58 9.70
C ALA A 60 0.79 3.26 9.14
N ILE A 61 1.66 2.57 8.39
CA ILE A 61 1.46 1.21 7.92
C ILE A 61 2.54 0.29 8.48
N VAL A 62 2.11 -0.84 9.05
CA VAL A 62 2.95 -1.98 9.37
C VAL A 62 2.77 -2.99 8.24
N THR A 63 3.84 -3.27 7.51
CA THR A 63 3.80 -4.20 6.37
C THR A 63 5.18 -4.82 6.11
N ALA A 64 5.24 -5.80 5.22
CA ALA A 64 6.50 -6.40 4.78
C ALA A 64 6.62 -6.33 3.25
N LEU A 65 7.79 -5.94 2.76
CA LEU A 65 8.08 -5.85 1.32
C LEU A 65 9.32 -6.67 0.99
N ALA A 66 9.32 -7.30 -0.19
CA ALA A 66 10.53 -7.93 -0.72
C ALA A 66 11.58 -6.86 -1.03
N GLU A 67 12.83 -7.11 -0.68
CA GLU A 67 13.95 -6.21 -0.98
C GLU A 67 14.38 -6.38 -2.44
N ASN A 68 13.57 -5.85 -3.35
CA ASN A 68 13.79 -5.87 -4.79
C ASN A 68 13.18 -4.60 -5.44
N PRO A 69 13.36 -4.37 -6.76
CA PRO A 69 12.83 -3.18 -7.42
C PRO A 69 11.31 -3.01 -7.30
N VAL A 70 10.54 -4.11 -7.25
CA VAL A 70 9.08 -4.08 -7.09
C VAL A 70 8.68 -3.58 -5.70
N GLY A 71 9.31 -4.10 -4.64
CA GLY A 71 9.10 -3.61 -3.28
C GLY A 71 9.52 -2.16 -3.10
N ARG A 72 10.60 -1.72 -3.77
CA ARG A 72 11.00 -0.29 -3.78
C ARG A 72 9.98 0.59 -4.49
N LEU A 73 9.39 0.15 -5.60
CA LEU A 73 8.28 0.86 -6.24
C LEU A 73 7.07 1.00 -5.31
N VAL A 74 6.71 -0.05 -4.57
CA VAL A 74 5.65 0.03 -3.54
C VAL A 74 6.01 1.08 -2.48
N GLN A 75 7.26 1.10 -2.00
CA GLN A 75 7.72 2.11 -1.05
C GLN A 75 7.58 3.53 -1.60
N ASP A 76 7.97 3.76 -2.86
CA ASP A 76 7.86 5.08 -3.50
C ASP A 76 6.41 5.56 -3.63
N LEU A 77 5.48 4.64 -3.88
CA LEU A 77 4.05 4.95 -3.88
C LEU A 77 3.54 5.25 -2.46
N ILE A 78 4.03 4.55 -1.44
CA ILE A 78 3.73 4.86 -0.04
C ILE A 78 4.22 6.26 0.35
N TYR A 79 5.43 6.65 -0.09
CA TYR A 79 5.94 8.02 0.10
C TYR A 79 4.99 9.07 -0.47
N GLN A 80 4.48 8.86 -1.69
CA GLN A 80 3.53 9.77 -2.33
C GLN A 80 2.20 9.87 -1.56
N GLY A 81 1.75 8.76 -0.95
CA GLY A 81 0.61 8.73 -0.05
C GLY A 81 0.83 9.47 1.28
N GLY A 82 2.09 9.70 1.68
CA GLY A 82 2.46 10.43 2.89
C GLY A 82 2.19 9.67 4.20
N VAL A 83 1.97 8.35 4.12
CA VAL A 83 1.79 7.44 5.27
C VAL A 83 3.16 7.12 5.87
N ASP A 84 3.29 7.14 7.20
CA ASP A 84 4.53 6.77 7.88
C ASP A 84 4.87 5.30 7.61
N GLN A 85 6.10 5.09 7.13
CA GLN A 85 6.64 3.81 6.68
C GLN A 85 7.74 3.27 7.60
N SER A 86 7.90 3.81 8.82
CA SER A 86 8.91 3.37 9.78
C SER A 86 8.77 1.90 10.19
N HIS A 87 7.63 1.27 9.89
CA HIS A 87 7.32 -0.13 10.17
C HIS A 87 7.24 -1.02 8.92
N ILE A 88 7.84 -0.60 7.80
CA ILE A 88 8.09 -1.50 6.68
C ILE A 88 9.24 -2.45 7.05
N LYS A 89 8.93 -3.75 7.09
CA LYS A 89 9.93 -4.80 7.23
C LYS A 89 10.42 -5.26 5.85
N TRP A 90 11.70 -5.07 5.57
CA TRP A 90 12.33 -5.60 4.36
C TRP A 90 12.68 -7.07 4.53
N ILE A 91 12.23 -7.88 3.57
CA ILE A 91 12.52 -9.32 3.51
C ILE A 91 13.48 -9.56 2.35
N LYS A 92 14.63 -10.17 2.63
CA LYS A 92 15.66 -10.44 1.63
C LYS A 92 15.09 -11.24 0.46
N TYR A 93 15.21 -10.69 -0.75
CA TYR A 93 14.78 -11.36 -1.98
C TYR A 93 15.77 -12.47 -2.36
N ASP A 94 15.26 -13.64 -2.74
CA ASP A 94 16.05 -14.81 -3.14
C ASP A 94 16.45 -14.81 -4.63
N GLY A 95 16.15 -13.72 -5.35
CA GLY A 95 16.44 -13.55 -6.78
C GLY A 95 15.38 -14.15 -7.72
N VAL A 96 14.52 -15.04 -7.23
CA VAL A 96 13.54 -15.79 -8.05
C VAL A 96 12.10 -15.73 -7.53
N GLY A 97 11.89 -15.22 -6.31
CA GLY A 97 10.61 -15.09 -5.65
C GLY A 97 10.03 -16.40 -5.10
N ARG A 98 10.86 -17.37 -4.68
CA ARG A 98 10.35 -18.60 -4.03
C ARG A 98 10.07 -18.38 -2.56
N SER A 99 10.92 -17.64 -1.86
CA SER A 99 10.77 -17.34 -0.42
C SER A 99 9.93 -16.09 -0.14
N VAL A 100 9.92 -15.11 -1.05
CA VAL A 100 9.18 -13.85 -0.89
C VAL A 100 8.83 -13.21 -2.23
N ARG A 101 7.60 -12.71 -2.36
CA ARG A 101 7.12 -11.88 -3.48
C ARG A 101 6.18 -10.80 -2.96
N ASN A 102 6.18 -9.64 -3.62
CA ASN A 102 5.12 -8.65 -3.44
C ASN A 102 3.88 -9.12 -4.20
N GLY A 103 2.69 -8.95 -3.60
CA GLY A 103 1.44 -9.20 -4.30
C GLY A 103 1.24 -8.24 -5.48
N LEU A 104 0.69 -8.79 -6.57
CA LEU A 104 0.19 -8.03 -7.71
C LEU A 104 -1.31 -8.29 -7.78
N ASN A 105 -2.10 -7.23 -7.88
CA ASN A 105 -3.53 -7.34 -8.12
C ASN A 105 -3.91 -6.66 -9.42
N PHE A 106 -4.80 -7.29 -10.18
CA PHE A 106 -5.41 -6.68 -11.35
C PHE A 106 -6.79 -6.19 -10.95
N THR A 107 -7.13 -4.96 -11.31
CA THR A 107 -8.44 -4.40 -10.99
C THR A 107 -9.03 -3.80 -12.25
N GLU A 108 -10.18 -4.31 -12.65
CA GLU A 108 -10.98 -3.76 -13.73
C GLU A 108 -12.08 -2.90 -13.10
N ARG A 109 -12.41 -1.77 -13.73
CA ARG A 109 -13.50 -0.92 -13.29
C ARG A 109 -14.82 -1.70 -13.36
N GLY A 110 -15.43 -1.93 -12.21
CA GLY A 110 -16.80 -2.43 -12.12
C GLY A 110 -17.83 -1.34 -12.36
N PHE A 111 -19.06 -1.73 -12.66
CA PHE A 111 -20.22 -0.85 -12.58
C PHE A 111 -20.82 -0.96 -11.17
N GLY A 112 -20.28 -0.17 -10.25
CA GLY A 112 -20.83 0.04 -8.90
C GLY A 112 -21.28 1.49 -8.77
N VAL A 113 -22.45 1.69 -8.15
CA VAL A 113 -23.08 3.00 -7.92
C VAL A 113 -22.19 3.92 -7.08
#